data_AF-A0A1V5IH33-F1
#
_entry.id   AF-A0A1V5IH33-F1
#
_cell.length_a   1.000
_cell.length_b   1.000
_cell.length_c   1.000
_cell.angle_alpha   90.00
_cell.angle_beta   90.00
_cell.angle_gamma   90.00
#
_symmetry.space_group_name_H-M   'P 1'
#
loop_
_entity.id
_entity.type
_entity.pdbx_description
1 polymer ?
#
loop_
_entity_poly.entity_id
_entity_poly.type
_entity_poly.pdbx_seq_one_letter_code
_entity_poly.pdbx_strand_id
1 'polypeptide(L)'
;MEAEHLVGQVIDDLTGSPFTGILDIGPPNSPALGVQVSPQYMGIVALGGTNPMAAIREAGIDVTIHAIKGLLDIGTMSEILDY
;
A
#
# COMPACT_ATOMS: atom_id res chain seq x y z
N MET A 1 1.57 -6.03 21.89
CA MET A 1 1.54 -6.31 20.44
C MET A 1 1.46 -7.80 20.21
N GLU A 2 0.26 -8.35 20.05
CA GLU A 2 0.13 -9.80 19.81
C GLU A 2 0.22 -10.16 18.32
N ALA A 3 -0.15 -9.22 17.44
CA ALA A 3 -0.22 -9.45 16.00
C ALA A 3 1.06 -9.14 15.23
N GLU A 4 2.10 -8.60 15.86
CA GLU A 4 3.33 -8.14 15.18
C GLU A 4 3.99 -9.28 14.37
N HIS A 5 4.09 -10.46 14.97
CA HIS A 5 4.63 -11.64 14.29
C HIS A 5 3.78 -12.07 13.09
N LEU A 6 2.45 -12.00 13.21
CA LEU A 6 1.52 -12.35 12.14
C LEU A 6 1.59 -11.34 10.99
N VAL A 7 1.73 -10.05 11.31
CA VAL A 7 1.94 -9.00 10.30
C VAL A 7 3.24 -9.26 9.54
N GLY A 8 4.33 -9.60 10.25
CA GLY A 8 5.59 -9.95 9.61
C GLY A 8 5.43 -11.12 8.61
N GLN A 9 4.78 -12.20 9.03
CA GLN A 9 4.52 -13.35 8.15
C GLN A 9 3.74 -12.98 6.89
N VAL A 10 2.67 -12.20 7.02
CA VAL A 10 1.86 -11.78 5.87
C VAL A 10 2.66 -10.88 4.92
N ILE A 11 3.54 -10.04 5.45
CA ILE A 11 4.38 -9.14 4.64
C ILE A 11 5.46 -9.92 3.89
N ASP A 12 6.04 -10.93 4.53
CA ASP A 12 6.97 -11.86 3.88
C ASP A 12 6.29 -12.60 2.72
N ASP A 13 5.06 -13.10 2.94
CA ASP A 13 4.26 -13.74 1.89
C ASP A 13 3.93 -12.77 0.74
N LEU A 14 3.60 -11.52 1.05
CA LEU A 14 3.33 -10.48 0.05
C LEU A 14 4.56 -10.09 -0.77
N THR A 15 5.75 -10.13 -0.16
CA THR A 15 7.02 -9.82 -0.85
C THR A 15 7.29 -10.79 -2.01
N GLY A 16 6.78 -12.02 -1.94
CA GLY A 16 6.84 -13.00 -3.03
C GLY A 16 5.74 -12.84 -4.10
N SER A 17 4.85 -11.85 -3.96
CA SER A 17 3.71 -11.63 -4.85
C SER A 17 3.86 -10.35 -5.69
N PRO A 18 3.04 -10.18 -6.75
CA PRO A 18 3.00 -8.93 -7.52
C PRO A 18 2.37 -7.75 -6.74
N PHE A 19 1.81 -7.98 -5.55
CA PHE A 19 1.18 -6.94 -4.73
C PHE A 19 2.25 -6.14 -4.00
N THR A 20 2.64 -5.04 -4.63
CA THR A 20 3.46 -4.00 -4.01
C THR A 20 2.58 -2.94 -3.37
N GLY A 21 3.10 -2.22 -2.37
CA GLY A 21 2.36 -1.11 -1.77
C GLY A 21 2.71 -0.80 -0.33
N ILE A 22 3.38 -1.67 0.41
CA ILE A 22 3.88 -1.35 1.75
C ILE A 22 5.24 -0.69 1.61
N LEU A 23 5.36 0.54 2.11
CA LEU A 23 6.58 1.33 2.07
C LEU A 23 7.44 1.11 3.31
N ASP A 24 6.82 1.05 4.49
CA ASP A 24 7.52 0.90 5.77
C ASP A 24 6.58 0.36 6.86
N ILE A 25 7.17 -0.32 7.84
CA ILE A 25 6.48 -0.83 9.03
C ILE A 25 7.29 -0.40 10.25
N GLY A 26 6.73 0.52 11.03
CA GLY A 26 7.40 1.06 12.20
C GLY A 26 7.33 0.09 13.38
N PRO A 27 8.38 0.03 14.23
CA PRO A 27 8.29 -0.71 15.47
C PRO A 27 7.21 -0.09 16.37
N PRO A 28 6.65 -0.86 17.31
CA PRO A 28 5.53 -0.37 18.10
C PRO A 28 5.88 0.83 18.97
N ASN A 29 4.89 1.69 19.22
CA ASN A 29 5.05 2.97 19.93
C ASN A 29 6.03 3.95 19.25
N SER A 30 6.48 3.68 18.02
CA SER A 30 7.39 4.56 17.29
C SER A 30 6.62 5.33 16.20
N PRO A 31 6.99 6.60 15.93
CA PRO A 31 6.38 7.36 14.85
C PRO A 31 6.61 6.70 13.48
N ALA A 32 5.58 6.69 12.64
CA ALA A 32 5.67 6.25 11.25
C ALA A 32 5.70 7.49 10.33
N LEU A 33 6.83 7.73 9.65
CA LEU A 33 7.07 8.91 8.82
C LEU A 33 6.68 10.24 9.50
N GLY A 34 7.01 10.38 10.78
CA GLY A 34 6.71 11.59 11.58
C GLY A 34 5.29 11.66 12.14
N VAL A 35 4.40 10.71 11.80
CA VAL A 35 3.07 10.59 12.38
C VAL A 35 3.16 9.76 13.67
N GLN A 36 2.64 10.30 14.77
CA GLN A 36 2.64 9.62 16.07
C GLN A 36 1.71 8.40 16.04
N VAL A 37 2.21 7.28 16.55
CA VAL A 37 1.45 6.04 16.70
C VAL A 37 0.99 5.91 18.14
N SER A 38 -0.25 5.47 18.34
CA SER A 38 -0.81 5.29 19.68
C SER A 38 -0.06 4.21 20.47
N PRO A 39 0.00 4.31 21.81
CA PRO A 39 0.63 3.28 22.63
C PRO A 39 0.05 1.88 22.36
N GLN A 40 0.91 0.87 22.29
CA GLN A 40 0.62 -0.52 21.97
C GLN A 40 0.19 -0.81 20.52
N TYR A 41 0.26 0.19 19.63
CA TYR A 41 0.05 0.02 18.19
C TYR A 41 1.36 0.12 17.41
N MET A 42 1.31 -0.32 16.16
CA MET A 42 2.35 -0.16 15.15
C MET A 42 1.82 0.66 13.98
N GLY A 43 2.71 1.41 13.33
CA GLY A 43 2.37 2.15 12.11
C GLY A 43 2.73 1.33 10.88
N ILE A 44 1.82 1.25 9.92
CA ILE A 44 2.06 0.66 8.60
C ILE A 44 1.90 1.78 7.57
N VAL A 45 2.91 1.97 6.74
CA VAL A 45 2.92 2.98 5.69
C VAL A 45 2.63 2.30 4.37
N ALA A 46 1.53 2.70 3.71
CA ALA A 46 1.13 2.19 2.42
C ALA A 46 1.20 3.29 1.34
N LEU A 47 1.53 2.90 0.12
CA LEU A 47 1.47 3.73 -1.08
C LEU A 47 0.01 3.89 -1.52
N GLY A 48 -0.34 5.08 -1.99
CA GLY A 48 -1.67 5.35 -2.54
C GLY A 48 -1.88 4.63 -3.87
N GLY A 49 -2.96 3.86 -3.99
CA GLY A 49 -3.29 3.14 -5.23
C GLY A 49 -3.54 4.05 -6.45
N THR A 50 -3.79 5.34 -6.23
CA THR A 50 -4.00 6.33 -7.30
C THR A 50 -2.72 7.04 -7.74
N ASN A 51 -1.54 6.69 -7.21
CA ASN A 51 -0.27 7.28 -7.62
C ASN A 51 -0.02 7.21 -9.14
N PRO A 52 -0.30 6.09 -9.84
CA PRO A 52 -0.18 6.05 -11.30
C PRO A 52 -1.06 7.08 -12.01
N MET A 53 -2.27 7.35 -11.50
CA MET A 53 -3.17 8.36 -12.06
C MET A 53 -2.61 9.78 -11.90
N ALA A 54 -1.91 10.03 -10.78
CA ALA A 54 -1.21 11.30 -10.58
C ALA A 54 -0.07 11.47 -11.60
N ALA A 55 0.75 10.43 -11.81
CA ALA A 55 1.84 10.45 -12.79
C ALA A 55 1.34 10.70 -14.23
N ILE A 56 0.23 10.05 -14.64
CA ILE A 56 -0.40 10.27 -15.96
C ILE A 56 -0.83 11.73 -16.12
N ARG A 57 -1.45 12.31 -15.09
CA ARG A 57 -1.87 13.71 -15.09
C ARG A 57 -0.66 14.66 -15.15
N GLU A 58 0.41 14.36 -14.42
CA GLU A 58 1.67 15.13 -14.45
C GLU A 58 2.35 15.08 -15.83
N ALA A 59 2.13 14.02 -16.60
CA ALA A 59 2.57 13.91 -18.00
C ALA A 59 1.68 14.70 -19.00
N GLY A 60 0.67 15.44 -18.51
CA GLY A 60 -0.21 16.27 -19.33
C GLY A 60 -1.38 15.53 -19.98
N ILE A 61 -1.62 14.28 -19.60
CA ILE A 61 -2.78 13.49 -20.06
C ILE A 61 -3.95 13.73 -19.09
N ASP A 62 -5.12 14.06 -19.63
CA ASP A 62 -6.29 14.30 -18.79
C ASP A 62 -6.80 12.99 -18.15
N VAL A 63 -7.08 13.03 -16.84
CA VAL A 63 -7.54 11.88 -16.06
C VAL A 63 -8.76 12.25 -15.25
N THR A 64 -9.87 11.56 -15.51
CA THR A 64 -11.08 11.65 -14.68
C THR A 64 -11.08 10.53 -13.66
N ILE A 65 -11.02 10.88 -12.37
CA ILE A 65 -11.11 9.92 -11.27
C ILE A 65 -12.56 9.81 -10.81
N HIS A 66 -13.06 8.58 -10.70
CA HIS A 66 -14.35 8.29 -10.09
C HIS A 66 -14.14 7.76 -8.67
N ALA A 67 -15.13 7.99 -7.80
CA ALA A 67 -15.12 7.40 -6.46
C ALA A 67 -15.03 5.86 -6.56
N ILE A 68 -14.12 5.28 -5.77
CA ILE A 68 -13.92 3.84 -5.70
C ILE A 68 -15.26 3.19 -5.32
N LYS A 69 -15.74 2.29 -6.17
CA LYS A 69 -16.95 1.51 -5.92
C LYS A 69 -16.79 0.09 -6.47
N GLY A 70 -17.24 -0.88 -5.69
CA GLY A 70 -17.37 -2.27 -6.10
C GLY A 70 -16.18 -3.17 -5.76
N LEU A 71 -16.28 -4.40 -6.25
CA LEU A 71 -15.28 -5.45 -6.14
C LEU A 71 -14.86 -5.85 -7.55
N LEU A 72 -13.59 -6.20 -7.73
CA LEU A 72 -13.05 -6.73 -8.98
C LEU A 72 -12.46 -8.10 -8.69
N ASP A 73 -12.67 -9.06 -9.60
CA ASP A 73 -11.95 -10.32 -9.54
C ASP A 73 -10.48 -10.08 -9.90
N ILE A 74 -9.60 -10.43 -8.96
CA ILE A 74 -8.14 -10.29 -9.11
C ILE A 74 -7.61 -11.02 -10.34
N GLY A 75 -8.24 -12.12 -10.76
CA GLY A 75 -7.86 -12.88 -11.95
C GLY A 75 -8.08 -12.12 -13.27
N THR A 76 -8.81 -11.00 -13.22
CA THR A 76 -8.99 -10.11 -14.38
C THR A 76 -7.93 -9.03 -14.48
N MET A 77 -7.09 -8.87 -13.45
CA MET A 77 -5.99 -7.92 -13.43
C MET A 77 -4.78 -8.49 -14.17
N SER A 78 -3.98 -7.61 -14.75
CA SER A 78 -2.70 -7.95 -15.37
C SER A 78 -1.58 -7.33 -14.56
N GLU A 79 -0.49 -8.07 -14.39
CA GLU A 79 0.72 -7.54 -13.79
C GLU A 79 1.32 -6.47 -14.69
N ILE A 80 1.74 -5.36 -14.10
CA ILE A 80 2.49 -4.32 -14.79
C ILE A 80 3.96 -4.67 -14.58
N LEU A 81 4.49 -5.52 -15.46
CA LEU A 81 5.82 -6.14 -15.30
C LEU A 81 6.98 -5.28 -15.82
N ASP A 82 6.71 -4.17 -16.51
CA ASP A 82 7.75 -3.38 -17.18
C ASP A 82 7.46 -1.86 -17.08
N TYR A 83 8.46 -1.12 -16.59
CA TYR A 83 8.63 0.34 -16.75
C TYR A 83 10.04 0.65 -17.25
#